data_AF-A0A183A9R1-F1
#
_entry.id   AF-A0A183A9R1-F1
#
_cell.length_a   1.000
_cell.length_b   1.000
_cell.length_c   1.000
_cell.angle_alpha   90.00
_cell.angle_beta   90.00
_cell.angle_gamma   90.00
#
_symmetry.space_group_name_H-M   'P 1'
#
loop_
_entity.id
_entity.type
_entity.pdbx_description
1 polymer ?
#
loop_
_entity_poly.entity_id
_entity_poly.type
_entity_poly.pdbx_seq_one_letter_code
_entity_poly.pdbx_strand_id
1 'polypeptide(L)'
;MSGRSKGGKSRAKRVGIDAPVYLAALLECLVAELLELASNAARDNNETRITPRYLQLAIRNNEELNKPLGGVTIAQGSVLPNIQAVLLPKTNKLEA
;
A
#
# COMPACT_ATOMS: atom_id res chain seq x y z
N MET A 1 11.40 43.03 3.71
CA MET A 1 10.85 41.66 3.78
C MET A 1 11.98 40.66 3.65
N SER A 2 12.57 40.20 4.78
CA SER A 2 13.63 39.20 4.77
C SER A 2 13.01 37.82 4.97
N GLY A 3 12.82 37.10 3.86
CA GLY A 3 12.30 35.73 3.86
C GLY A 3 13.35 34.76 4.34
N ARG A 4 13.28 34.37 5.61
CA ARG A 4 14.09 33.26 6.16
C ARG A 4 13.51 31.96 5.60
N SER A 5 14.17 31.38 4.59
CA SER A 5 13.92 30.01 4.17
C SER A 5 14.08 29.09 5.38
N LYS A 6 12.99 28.44 5.80
CA LYS A 6 13.04 27.43 6.86
C LYS A 6 13.72 26.20 6.27
N GLY A 7 15.04 26.11 6.45
CA GLY A 7 15.83 24.94 6.10
C GLY A 7 15.21 23.67 6.69
N GLY A 8 15.19 22.61 5.89
CA GLY A 8 14.58 21.33 6.25
C GLY A 8 15.10 20.79 7.58
N LYS A 9 14.20 20.22 8.39
CA LYS A 9 14.54 19.58 9.67
C LYS A 9 15.45 18.36 9.41
N SER A 10 16.74 18.51 9.67
CA SER A 10 17.65 17.36 9.74
C SER A 10 17.43 16.59 11.05
N ARG A 11 17.33 15.26 10.97
CA ARG A 11 17.23 14.39 12.16
C ARG A 11 18.54 14.27 12.93
N ALA A 12 19.67 14.69 12.34
CA ALA A 12 21.00 14.61 12.93
C ALA A 12 21.91 15.79 12.50
N LYS A 13 22.94 16.11 13.29
CA LYS A 13 23.91 17.17 12.93
C LYS A 13 24.80 16.78 11.74
N ARG A 14 25.09 15.49 11.56
CA ARG A 14 25.84 14.91 10.43
C ARG A 14 25.18 13.59 10.03
N VAL A 15 25.22 13.26 8.74
CA VAL A 15 24.75 12.00 8.16
C VAL A 15 25.95 11.31 7.51
N GLY A 16 26.12 10.01 7.72
CA GLY A 16 27.21 9.25 7.09
C GLY A 16 27.04 9.18 5.57
N ILE A 17 28.14 9.04 4.83
CA ILE A 17 28.11 9.05 3.35
C ILE A 17 27.30 7.89 2.76
N ASP A 18 27.29 6.73 3.43
CA ASP A 18 26.57 5.53 2.97
C ASP A 18 25.10 5.49 3.40
N ALA A 19 24.71 6.31 4.38
CA ALA A 19 23.33 6.36 4.87
C ALA A 19 22.29 6.66 3.78
N PRO A 20 22.47 7.64 2.87
CA PRO A 20 21.53 7.86 1.76
C PRO A 20 21.51 6.70 0.77
N VAL A 21 22.63 6.02 0.54
CA VAL A 21 22.72 4.87 -0.39
C VAL A 21 21.92 3.69 0.16
N TYR A 22 22.13 3.36 1.44
CA TYR A 22 21.40 2.29 2.12
C TYR A 22 19.90 2.57 2.18
N LEU A 23 19.52 3.81 2.53
CA LEU A 23 18.11 4.19 2.56
C LEU A 23 17.47 4.15 1.16
N ALA A 24 18.18 4.60 0.12
CA ALA A 24 17.67 4.53 -1.25
C ALA A 24 17.40 3.08 -1.69
N ALA A 25 18.35 2.17 -1.44
CA ALA A 25 18.21 0.75 -1.80
C ALA A 25 17.03 0.09 -1.06
N LEU A 26 16.84 0.40 0.24
CA LEU A 26 15.69 -0.10 1.00
C LEU A 26 14.37 0.44 0.46
N LEU A 27 14.29 1.74 0.15
CA LEU A 27 13.09 2.35 -0.40
C LEU A 27 12.77 1.78 -1.78
N GLU A 28 13.77 1.57 -2.62
CA GLU A 28 13.62 0.95 -3.94
C GLU A 28 13.02 -0.46 -3.83
N CYS A 29 13.60 -1.30 -2.97
CA CYS A 29 13.13 -2.67 -2.76
C CYS A 29 11.67 -2.71 -2.27
N LEU A 30 11.30 -1.85 -1.31
CA LEU A 30 9.92 -1.77 -0.81
C LEU A 30 8.93 -1.28 -1.87
N VAL A 31 9.33 -0.30 -2.67
CA VAL A 31 8.48 0.23 -3.76
C VAL A 31 8.33 -0.82 -4.87
N ALA A 32 9.39 -1.55 -5.20
CA ALA A 32 9.35 -2.62 -6.20
C ALA A 32 8.36 -3.72 -5.80
N GLU A 33 8.45 -4.24 -4.57
CA GLU A 33 7.53 -5.25 -4.05
C GLU A 33 6.06 -4.78 -4.08
N LEU A 34 5.81 -3.56 -3.60
CA LEU A 34 4.46 -2.98 -3.63
C LEU A 34 3.92 -2.84 -5.07
N LEU A 35 4.76 -2.40 -6.01
CA LEU A 35 4.38 -2.22 -7.40
C LEU A 35 4.15 -3.56 -8.12
N GLU A 36 4.93 -4.59 -7.81
CA GLU A 36 4.73 -5.94 -8.36
C GLU A 36 3.37 -6.48 -7.95
N LEU A 37 3.06 -6.46 -6.65
CA LEU A 37 1.78 -6.93 -6.12
C LEU A 37 0.59 -6.10 -6.64
N ALA A 38 0.74 -4.78 -6.74
CA ALA A 38 -0.30 -3.91 -7.28
C ALA A 38 -0.50 -4.09 -8.79
N SER A 39 0.56 -4.38 -9.54
CA SER A 39 0.48 -4.69 -10.97
C SER A 39 -0.21 -6.02 -11.21
N ASN A 40 0.09 -7.04 -10.38
CA ASN A 40 -0.61 -8.32 -10.41
C ASN A 40 -2.11 -8.12 -10.12
N ALA A 41 -2.45 -7.35 -9.08
CA ALA A 41 -3.84 -7.03 -8.78
C ALA A 41 -4.55 -6.27 -9.92
N ALA A 42 -3.87 -5.34 -10.60
CA ALA A 42 -4.43 -4.65 -11.76
C ALA A 42 -4.68 -5.62 -12.93
N ARG A 43 -3.70 -6.47 -13.22
CA ARG A 43 -3.76 -7.50 -14.27
C ARG A 43 -4.87 -8.51 -14.02
N ASP A 44 -5.06 -8.95 -12.78
CA ASP A 44 -6.15 -9.86 -12.38
C ASP A 44 -7.53 -9.24 -12.61
N ASN A 45 -7.61 -7.91 -12.65
CA ASN A 45 -8.83 -7.15 -12.95
C ASN A 45 -8.88 -6.68 -14.42
N ASN A 46 -8.02 -7.23 -15.30
CA ASN A 46 -7.93 -6.89 -16.73
C ASN A 46 -7.59 -5.41 -17.01
N GLU A 47 -6.95 -4.73 -16.07
CA GLU A 47 -6.51 -3.34 -16.21
C GLU A 47 -4.99 -3.26 -16.39
N THR A 48 -4.54 -2.32 -17.22
CA THR A 48 -3.10 -2.08 -17.45
C THR A 48 -2.53 -0.97 -16.58
N ARG A 49 -3.39 -0.19 -15.93
CA ARG A 49 -3.01 0.97 -15.12
C ARG A 49 -3.22 0.69 -13.63
N ILE A 50 -2.17 0.91 -12.85
CA ILE A 50 -2.27 0.90 -11.39
C ILE A 50 -3.10 2.11 -10.93
N THR A 51 -4.10 1.85 -10.11
CA THR A 51 -4.96 2.84 -9.45
C THR A 51 -4.84 2.70 -7.94
N PRO A 52 -5.32 3.67 -7.13
CA PRO A 52 -5.28 3.55 -5.67
C PRO A 52 -6.00 2.30 -5.14
N ARG A 53 -6.99 1.78 -5.87
CA ARG A 53 -7.66 0.51 -5.55
C ARG A 53 -6.68 -0.67 -5.56
N TYR A 54 -5.83 -0.77 -6.58
CA TYR A 54 -4.88 -1.89 -6.70
C TYR A 54 -3.76 -1.80 -5.66
N LEU A 55 -3.34 -0.60 -5.28
CA LEU A 55 -2.44 -0.40 -4.13
C LEU A 55 -3.09 -0.88 -2.82
N GLN A 56 -4.36 -0.57 -2.59
CA GLN A 56 -5.09 -1.04 -1.41
C GLN A 56 -5.22 -2.56 -1.39
N LEU A 57 -5.57 -3.19 -2.53
CA LEU A 57 -5.67 -4.64 -2.62
C LEU A 57 -4.32 -5.32 -2.33
N ALA A 58 -3.24 -4.83 -2.94
CA ALA A 58 -1.89 -5.35 -2.72
C ALA A 58 -1.47 -5.25 -1.24
N ILE A 59 -1.64 -4.07 -0.64
CA ILE A 59 -1.23 -3.83 0.76
C ILE A 59 -2.06 -4.64 1.74
N ARG A 60 -3.38 -4.75 1.55
CA ARG A 60 -4.26 -5.42 2.52
C ARG A 60 -4.24 -6.95 2.40
N ASN A 61 -3.88 -7.50 1.24
CA ASN A 61 -3.74 -8.94 1.04
C ASN A 61 -2.33 -9.46 1.37
N ASN A 62 -1.32 -8.60 1.48
CA ASN A 62 0.04 -8.97 1.88
C ASN A 62 0.27 -8.65 3.37
N GLU A 63 0.61 -9.66 4.18
CA GLU A 63 0.76 -9.50 5.63
C GLU A 63 1.94 -8.59 6.01
N GLU A 64 3.04 -8.67 5.26
CA GLU A 64 4.26 -7.89 5.49
C GLU A 64 4.05 -6.39 5.22
N LEU A 65 3.17 -6.05 4.30
CA LEU A 65 2.76 -4.67 4.01
C LEU A 65 1.60 -4.21 4.90
N ASN A 66 0.64 -5.09 5.19
CA ASN A 66 -0.55 -4.73 5.97
C ASN A 66 -0.19 -4.39 7.43
N LYS A 67 0.73 -5.12 8.05
CA LYS A 67 1.17 -4.88 9.43
C LYS A 67 1.72 -3.46 9.63
N PRO A 68 2.77 -3.01 8.91
CA PRO A 68 3.32 -1.67 9.08
C PRO A 68 2.37 -0.57 8.58
N LEU A 69 1.49 -0.87 7.60
CA LEU A 69 0.55 0.09 7.03
C LEU A 69 -0.88 -0.04 7.61
N GLY A 70 -1.03 -0.70 8.76
CA GLY A 70 -2.33 -0.94 9.40
C GLY A 70 -3.10 0.34 9.71
N GLY A 71 -2.40 1.37 10.18
CA GLY A 71 -2.98 2.68 10.50
C GLY A 71 -2.99 3.70 9.36
N VAL A 72 -2.55 3.32 8.15
CA VAL A 72 -2.46 4.24 7.01
C VAL A 72 -3.72 4.16 6.16
N THR A 73 -4.33 5.30 5.83
CA THR A 73 -5.45 5.38 4.89
C THR A 73 -4.95 5.68 3.49
N ILE A 74 -5.30 4.82 2.52
CA ILE A 74 -5.05 5.07 1.10
C ILE A 74 -6.26 5.77 0.50
N ALA A 75 -6.08 7.01 0.08
CA ALA A 75 -7.11 7.78 -0.60
C ALA A 75 -7.61 7.00 -1.83
N GLN A 76 -8.93 6.91 -2.01
CA GLN A 76 -9.57 6.19 -3.12
C GLN A 76 -9.28 4.68 -3.19
N GLY A 77 -8.75 4.07 -2.11
CA GLY A 77 -8.43 2.63 -2.07
C GLY A 77 -9.63 1.69 -1.85
N SER A 78 -10.72 2.20 -1.26
CA SER A 78 -11.84 1.39 -0.77
C SER A 78 -11.37 0.27 0.20
N VAL A 79 -12.13 -0.82 0.36
CA VAL A 79 -11.85 -1.91 1.31
C VAL A 79 -11.80 -3.28 0.61
N LEU A 80 -11.16 -4.27 1.23
CA LEU A 80 -11.22 -5.64 0.73
C LEU A 80 -12.69 -6.12 0.73
N PRO A 81 -13.17 -6.75 -0.35
CA PRO A 81 -14.49 -7.38 -0.36
C PRO A 81 -14.51 -8.49 0.69
N ASN A 82 -15.33 -8.33 1.73
CA ASN A 82 -15.50 -9.34 2.77
C ASN A 82 -16.92 -9.24 3.32
N ILE A 83 -17.70 -10.32 3.19
CA ILE A 83 -19.05 -10.44 3.75
C ILE A 83 -18.98 -11.51 4.83
N GLN A 84 -19.32 -11.14 6.07
CA GLN A 84 -19.36 -12.12 7.16
C GLN A 84 -20.40 -13.20 6.86
N ALA A 85 -20.06 -14.46 7.11
CA ALA A 85 -20.91 -15.61 6.78
C ALA A 85 -22.34 -15.53 7.36
N VAL A 86 -22.51 -14.89 8.53
CA VAL A 86 -23.81 -14.66 9.17
C VAL A 86 -24.75 -13.79 8.36
N LEU A 87 -24.22 -12.96 7.46
CA LEU A 87 -24.99 -12.05 6.60
C LEU A 87 -25.43 -12.71 5.29
N LEU A 88 -24.95 -13.93 4.99
CA LEU A 88 -25.33 -14.63 3.78
C LEU A 88 -26.76 -15.18 3.90
N PRO A 89 -27.55 -15.19 2.81
CA PRO A 89 -28.86 -15.81 2.79
C PRO A 89 -28.76 -17.29 3.17
N LYS A 90 -29.68 -17.78 4.01
CA LYS A 90 -29.80 -19.21 4.28
C LYS A 90 -30.29 -19.90 3.01
N THR A 91 -29.47 -20.72 2.39
CA THR A 91 -29.85 -21.52 1.22
C THR A 91 -30.73 -22.68 1.66
N ASN A 92 -32.05 -22.55 1.51
CA ASN A 92 -32.92 -23.73 1.45
C ASN A 92 -32.81 -24.26 0.02
N LYS A 93 -31.89 -25.19 -0.26
CA LYS A 93 -31.85 -25.87 -1.56
C LYS A 93 -33.16 -26.64 -1.75
N LEU A 94 -34.10 -26.07 -2.50
CA LEU A 94 -35.10 -26.85 -3.22
C LEU A 94 -34.41 -27.32 -4.50
N GLU A 95 -34.01 -28.58 -4.51
CA GLU A 95 -33.55 -29.25 -5.73
C GLU A 95 -34.76 -29.44 -6.65
N ALA A 96 -34.58 -29.06 -7.92
CA ALA A 96 -35.47 -29.34 -9.03
C ALA A 96 -34.70 -30.13 -10.08
#